data_AF-A0A210VRX6-F1
#
_entry.id   AF-A0A210VRX6-F1
#
_cell.length_a   1.000
_cell.length_b   1.000
_cell.length_c   1.000
_cell.angle_alpha   90.00
_cell.angle_beta   90.00
_cell.angle_gamma   90.00
#
_symmetry.space_group_name_H-M   'P 1'
#
loop_
_entity.id
_entity.type
_entity.pdbx_description
1 polymer ?
#
loop_
_entity_poly.entity_id
_entity_poly.type
_entity_poly.pdbx_seq_one_letter_code
_entity_poly.pdbx_strand_id
1 'polypeptide(L)'
;MTSKPTATDSPVDATGSPAIGSPTSLETLLGLRSSASLAGKPQPGTDALAQDRSPLAQDKSPLDRMPAPAAPRPTPQPLDNDLQVELLFIHAGTPESSLAQAWLQHMLDGARLHVARFQDNVTEQVQRYMPHAVLVHFDPLSTDEAAHLASQLHISHPHLPCLAVGRTKYPQCMLAALRAGVQDFLDVDGPVQAAHQTVIDLIKRVPPSASGMPNAPLTAIMSARAGLGSSLMASHLAWYLQKRLHGTTAVPGKDATPREISNETLDGLLIDLGFPSGDCGLYLGTLGDFDFIEAVNNLRRFDRRLASTGLARHESGLRLLTLPRQPARLRDVSYADADALLLRLRQYFRHIVADLGAVVPTQLAMRVALRASQIWVVCDQSVASVVSTTELLRQLDEQKVDRERVQLIVSRHDSQLELEAPQIARQLQLPLLATIPERRRELVQAVNQGQLLPSRLQREPYVQAVDKLATLLITTHHQAHAGDQAAPARGLNRFFHRTRS
;
A
#
# COMPACT_ATOMS: atom_id res chain seq x y z
N MET A 1 50.76 -74.80 10.15
CA MET A 1 51.19 -74.16 11.41
C MET A 1 50.72 -72.72 11.32
N THR A 2 49.53 -72.41 11.87
CA THR A 2 49.25 -71.85 13.22
C THR A 2 48.90 -70.37 13.02
N SER A 3 47.79 -69.80 13.48
CA SER A 3 46.64 -70.26 14.27
C SER A 3 45.66 -69.07 14.39
N LYS A 4 44.36 -69.36 14.47
CA LYS A 4 43.33 -68.45 15.02
C LYS A 4 43.67 -68.04 16.47
N PRO A 5 42.94 -67.05 17.01
CA PRO A 5 42.07 -67.43 18.13
C PRO A 5 40.64 -66.88 18.03
N THR A 6 39.76 -67.60 18.72
CA THR A 6 38.33 -67.37 18.95
C THR A 6 38.13 -67.44 20.48
N ALA A 7 37.32 -66.56 21.07
CA ALA A 7 36.53 -66.71 22.31
C ALA A 7 36.16 -65.30 22.85
N THR A 8 34.92 -64.82 22.75
CA THR A 8 33.77 -64.98 23.69
C THR A 8 33.96 -64.32 25.05
N ASP A 9 33.26 -63.20 25.30
CA ASP A 9 32.23 -63.11 26.36
C ASP A 9 31.39 -61.82 26.24
N SER A 10 30.09 -61.94 26.52
CA SER A 10 29.10 -60.87 26.78
C SER A 10 28.59 -61.06 28.23
N PRO A 11 27.75 -60.20 28.86
CA PRO A 11 27.21 -58.89 28.46
C PRO A 11 27.44 -57.81 29.56
N VAL A 12 27.25 -56.52 29.23
CA VAL A 12 26.97 -55.50 30.25
C VAL A 12 25.72 -54.74 29.84
N ASP A 13 24.71 -54.92 30.68
CA ASP A 13 23.45 -54.21 30.75
C ASP A 13 23.72 -52.77 31.22
N ALA A 14 23.33 -51.78 30.42
CA ALA A 14 23.27 -50.39 30.83
C ALA A 14 22.06 -49.72 30.18
N THR A 15 20.97 -49.85 30.93
CA THR A 15 19.72 -49.12 30.92
C THR A 15 19.84 -47.63 30.57
N GLY A 16 18.88 -47.13 29.77
CA GLY A 16 18.48 -45.71 29.79
C GLY A 16 18.66 -44.91 28.49
N SER A 17 17.98 -45.28 27.41
CA SER A 17 17.64 -44.29 26.38
C SER A 17 16.43 -43.48 26.87
N PRO A 18 16.48 -42.13 26.96
CA PRO A 18 15.28 -41.37 27.22
C PRO A 18 14.41 -41.41 25.96
N ALA A 19 13.15 -41.79 26.16
CA ALA A 19 12.12 -41.74 25.15
C ALA A 19 12.06 -40.33 24.53
N ILE A 20 12.06 -40.28 23.20
CA ILE A 20 11.79 -39.08 22.41
C ILE A 20 10.37 -38.62 22.80
N GLY A 21 10.29 -37.53 23.56
CA GLY A 21 9.04 -36.92 23.97
C GLY A 21 8.22 -36.46 22.77
N SER A 22 6.90 -36.61 22.88
CA SER A 22 5.88 -36.12 21.96
C SER A 22 6.10 -34.67 21.51
N PRO A 23 5.70 -34.29 20.28
CA PRO A 23 5.94 -32.94 19.76
C PRO A 23 5.18 -31.91 20.60
N THR A 24 5.95 -30.99 21.17
CA THR A 24 5.44 -29.82 21.88
C THR A 24 4.72 -28.92 20.88
N SER A 25 3.43 -28.67 21.11
CA SER A 25 2.61 -27.75 20.32
C SER A 25 3.28 -26.39 20.17
N LEU A 26 3.11 -25.75 19.01
CA LEU A 26 3.66 -24.42 18.67
C LEU A 26 3.40 -23.36 19.77
N GLU A 27 2.25 -23.47 20.44
CA GLU A 27 1.84 -22.64 21.58
C GLU A 27 2.78 -22.77 22.79
N THR A 28 3.37 -23.95 23.00
CA THR A 28 4.31 -24.22 24.09
C THR A 28 5.70 -23.65 23.81
N LEU A 29 6.10 -23.55 22.54
CA LEU A 29 7.37 -22.93 22.13
C LEU A 29 7.33 -21.39 22.19
N LEU A 30 6.15 -20.78 22.10
CA LEU A 30 5.96 -19.33 22.13
C LEU A 30 5.75 -18.76 23.55
N GLY A 31 5.70 -19.61 24.58
CA GLY A 31 5.42 -19.22 25.96
C GLY A 31 6.65 -18.81 26.78
N LEU A 32 7.18 -17.60 26.56
CA LEU A 32 8.13 -16.96 27.49
C LEU A 32 7.55 -15.67 28.10
N ARG A 33 7.04 -15.86 29.33
CA ARG A 33 6.77 -14.97 30.47
C ARG A 33 6.87 -13.44 30.28
N SER A 34 5.74 -12.78 30.53
CA SER A 34 5.66 -11.40 31.00
C SER A 34 5.96 -11.31 32.51
N SER A 35 6.90 -10.47 32.90
CA SER A 35 7.18 -9.98 34.27
C SER A 35 7.13 -8.44 34.21
N ALA A 36 6.61 -7.67 35.16
CA ALA A 36 6.06 -7.87 36.49
C ALA A 36 5.42 -6.53 36.97
N SER A 37 4.68 -6.58 38.09
CA SER A 37 4.72 -5.63 39.23
C SER A 37 3.40 -5.00 39.69
N LEU A 38 2.82 -5.63 40.72
CA LEU A 38 2.48 -5.11 42.07
C LEU A 38 2.25 -3.59 42.29
N ALA A 39 1.05 -3.26 42.79
CA ALA A 39 0.69 -2.46 43.99
C ALA A 39 -0.78 -2.00 43.79
N GLY A 40 -1.77 -2.29 44.63
CA GLY A 40 -1.96 -1.91 46.03
C GLY A 40 -3.42 -1.48 46.17
N LYS A 41 -4.18 -2.06 47.11
CA LYS A 41 -5.58 -1.69 47.44
C LYS A 41 -5.60 -0.32 48.17
N PRO A 42 -6.71 0.46 48.09
CA PRO A 42 -7.76 0.37 49.12
C PRO A 42 -9.21 0.58 48.63
N GLN A 43 -10.14 0.33 49.54
CA GLN A 43 -11.61 0.49 49.52
C GLN A 43 -11.99 1.64 50.51
N PRO A 44 -13.26 2.01 50.78
CA PRO A 44 -14.26 2.78 50.00
C PRO A 44 -14.86 4.00 50.78
N GLY A 45 -15.83 4.72 50.19
CA GLY A 45 -16.67 5.76 50.82
C GLY A 45 -16.63 7.08 50.03
N THR A 46 -17.69 7.86 49.80
CA THR A 46 -18.99 8.01 50.46
C THR A 46 -20.00 8.72 49.53
N ASP A 47 -21.27 8.43 49.79
CA ASP A 47 -22.47 9.29 49.72
C ASP A 47 -23.07 9.82 48.41
N ALA A 48 -24.31 9.36 48.24
CA ALA A 48 -25.39 9.90 47.43
C ALA A 48 -26.05 11.13 48.09
N LEU A 49 -26.78 11.90 47.27
CA LEU A 49 -27.98 12.73 47.53
C LEU A 49 -28.04 13.78 46.40
N ALA A 50 -29.14 14.18 45.78
CA ALA A 50 -30.54 13.83 45.86
C ALA A 50 -31.20 14.29 44.54
N GLN A 51 -32.33 13.67 44.23
CA GLN A 51 -33.29 14.13 43.23
C GLN A 51 -33.92 15.47 43.65
N ASP A 52 -34.30 16.31 42.69
CA ASP A 52 -35.55 17.06 42.83
C ASP A 52 -36.26 17.29 41.50
N ARG A 53 -37.58 17.30 41.58
CA ARG A 53 -38.57 17.15 40.51
C ARG A 53 -39.25 18.49 40.16
N SER A 54 -39.55 18.64 38.86
CA SER A 54 -40.81 19.23 38.30
C SER A 54 -41.06 20.76 38.40
N PRO A 55 -42.08 21.36 37.72
CA PRO A 55 -42.86 20.93 36.53
C PRO A 55 -43.19 22.03 35.45
N LEU A 56 -43.75 21.56 34.32
CA LEU A 56 -44.79 22.11 33.41
C LEU A 56 -44.84 23.61 32.99
N ALA A 57 -44.98 23.83 31.67
CA ALA A 57 -46.16 24.49 31.07
C ALA A 57 -46.25 24.25 29.55
N GLN A 58 -47.40 23.74 29.11
CA GLN A 58 -47.87 23.77 27.72
C GLN A 58 -48.61 25.07 27.49
N ASP A 59 -48.49 25.71 26.32
CA ASP A 59 -49.62 26.46 25.78
C ASP A 59 -49.66 26.48 24.25
N LYS A 60 -50.90 26.56 23.76
CA LYS A 60 -51.38 26.24 22.41
C LYS A 60 -51.19 27.40 21.42
N SER A 61 -51.11 27.02 20.14
CA SER A 61 -51.31 27.88 18.95
C SER A 61 -52.79 28.34 18.85
N PRO A 62 -53.18 29.36 18.03
CA PRO A 62 -53.28 29.18 16.57
C PRO A 62 -53.22 30.46 15.68
N LEU A 63 -53.32 30.20 14.35
CA LEU A 63 -53.86 31.02 13.24
C LEU A 63 -52.90 31.60 12.18
N ASP A 64 -52.86 30.86 11.07
CA ASP A 64 -53.08 31.27 9.67
C ASP A 64 -52.40 32.52 9.10
N ARG A 65 -51.44 32.27 8.20
CA ARG A 65 -51.34 32.92 6.88
C ARG A 65 -50.46 32.06 5.95
N MET A 66 -51.08 31.42 4.96
CA MET A 66 -50.36 30.81 3.84
C MET A 66 -49.70 31.89 2.96
N PRO A 67 -48.50 31.62 2.41
CA PRO A 67 -48.14 32.10 1.09
C PRO A 67 -47.94 30.93 0.09
N ALA A 68 -48.16 31.26 -1.18
CA ALA A 68 -48.15 30.38 -2.35
C ALA A 68 -46.85 29.56 -2.54
N PRO A 69 -46.89 28.42 -3.26
CA PRO A 69 -45.71 27.58 -3.44
C PRO A 69 -44.65 28.30 -4.28
N ALA A 70 -43.48 28.51 -3.68
CA ALA A 70 -42.28 28.90 -4.40
C ALA A 70 -41.83 27.75 -5.32
N ALA A 71 -41.45 28.08 -6.55
CA ALA A 71 -40.86 27.13 -7.49
C ALA A 71 -39.70 26.36 -6.84
N PRO A 72 -39.49 25.06 -7.17
CA PRO A 72 -38.46 24.26 -6.55
C PRO A 72 -37.09 24.90 -6.81
N ARG A 73 -36.37 25.25 -5.73
CA ARG A 73 -34.94 25.57 -5.83
C ARG A 73 -34.23 24.33 -6.39
N PRO A 74 -33.30 24.47 -7.36
CA PRO A 74 -32.50 23.35 -7.79
C PRO A 74 -31.70 22.85 -6.58
N THR A 75 -32.01 21.63 -6.14
CA THR A 75 -31.16 20.88 -5.22
C THR A 75 -29.78 20.71 -5.87
N PRO A 76 -28.67 21.00 -5.17
CA PRO A 76 -27.35 20.67 -5.70
C PRO A 76 -27.34 19.18 -6.04
N GLN A 77 -27.07 18.86 -7.31
CA GLN A 77 -26.87 17.47 -7.71
C GLN A 77 -25.63 16.96 -6.96
N PRO A 78 -25.71 15.81 -6.28
CA PRO A 78 -24.54 15.21 -5.67
C PRO A 78 -23.46 15.01 -6.72
N LEU A 79 -22.19 15.11 -6.33
CA LEU A 79 -21.09 14.59 -7.14
C LEU A 79 -21.44 13.15 -7.52
N ASP A 80 -21.23 12.78 -8.78
CA ASP A 80 -21.42 11.41 -9.25
C ASP A 80 -20.80 10.46 -8.22
N ASN A 81 -21.63 9.60 -7.63
CA ASN A 81 -21.40 8.88 -6.37
C ASN A 81 -20.24 7.83 -6.46
N ASP A 82 -19.53 7.80 -7.59
CA ASP A 82 -18.46 6.87 -7.94
C ASP A 82 -17.04 7.47 -7.78
N LEU A 83 -16.91 8.77 -7.50
CA LEU A 83 -15.60 9.40 -7.24
C LEU A 83 -15.38 9.57 -5.73
N GLN A 84 -14.67 8.63 -5.09
CA GLN A 84 -14.16 8.79 -3.73
C GLN A 84 -13.06 9.88 -3.70
N VAL A 85 -13.45 11.15 -3.69
CA VAL A 85 -12.53 12.28 -3.61
C VAL A 85 -12.17 12.56 -2.16
N GLU A 86 -10.90 12.33 -1.81
CA GLU A 86 -10.30 12.76 -0.56
C GLU A 86 -9.90 14.25 -0.64
N LEU A 87 -10.40 15.09 0.26
CA LEU A 87 -10.10 16.53 0.34
C LEU A 87 -9.61 16.88 1.74
N LEU A 88 -8.71 17.86 1.86
CA LEU A 88 -8.23 18.34 3.16
C LEU A 88 -8.54 19.82 3.33
N PHE A 89 -9.38 20.14 4.31
CA PHE A 89 -9.68 21.51 4.72
C PHE A 89 -8.82 21.92 5.91
N ILE A 90 -8.12 23.05 5.78
CA ILE A 90 -7.21 23.57 6.80
C ILE A 90 -7.66 24.95 7.24
N HIS A 91 -7.76 25.16 8.56
CA HIS A 91 -8.31 26.39 9.11
C HIS A 91 -7.67 26.82 10.45
N ALA A 92 -7.91 28.06 10.87
CA ALA A 92 -7.38 28.63 12.12
C ALA A 92 -8.13 28.21 13.39
N GLY A 93 -9.30 27.57 13.25
CA GLY A 93 -10.17 27.19 14.38
C GLY A 93 -11.07 28.32 14.89
N THR A 94 -11.25 29.38 14.11
CA THR A 94 -12.14 30.50 14.41
C THR A 94 -13.62 30.11 14.28
N PRO A 95 -14.56 30.88 14.86
CA PRO A 95 -15.99 30.69 14.61
C PRO A 95 -16.35 30.75 13.12
N GLU A 96 -15.68 31.63 12.35
CA GLU A 96 -15.83 31.68 10.89
C GLU A 96 -15.36 30.38 10.22
N SER A 97 -14.29 29.76 10.73
CA SER A 97 -13.82 28.47 10.23
C SER A 97 -14.86 27.36 10.39
N SER A 98 -15.56 27.31 11.52
CA SER A 98 -16.61 26.31 11.77
C SER A 98 -17.78 26.46 10.79
N LEU A 99 -18.14 27.71 10.45
CA LEU A 99 -19.17 27.99 9.45
C LEU A 99 -18.71 27.57 8.05
N ALA A 100 -17.47 27.89 7.68
CA ALA A 100 -16.90 27.46 6.40
C ALA A 100 -16.81 25.93 6.30
N GLN A 101 -16.44 25.24 7.37
CA GLN A 101 -16.41 23.78 7.42
C GLN A 101 -17.81 23.18 7.20
N ALA A 102 -18.83 23.66 7.93
CA ALA A 102 -20.20 23.16 7.78
C ALA A 102 -20.74 23.43 6.37
N TRP A 103 -20.43 24.60 5.80
CA TRP A 103 -20.77 24.92 4.43
C TRP A 103 -20.08 24.01 3.41
N LEU A 104 -18.78 23.73 3.58
CA LEU A 104 -18.04 22.79 2.72
C LEU A 104 -18.61 21.37 2.80
N GLN A 105 -18.95 20.90 4.00
CA GLN A 105 -19.55 19.58 4.20
C GLN A 105 -20.90 19.45 3.48
N HIS A 106 -21.71 20.51 3.50
CA HIS A 106 -22.96 20.54 2.76
C HIS A 106 -22.77 20.67 1.24
N MET A 107 -21.80 21.48 0.81
CA MET A 107 -21.51 21.70 -0.61
C MET A 107 -20.90 20.47 -1.29
N LEU A 108 -20.10 19.70 -0.56
CA LEU A 108 -19.35 18.54 -1.05
C LEU A 108 -20.02 17.21 -0.69
N ASP A 109 -21.35 17.17 -0.59
CA ASP A 109 -22.09 15.97 -0.19
C ASP A 109 -21.67 14.75 -1.06
N GLY A 110 -21.12 13.71 -0.41
CA GLY A 110 -20.52 12.54 -1.05
C GLY A 110 -18.98 12.48 -1.08
N ALA A 111 -18.26 13.59 -0.91
CA ALA A 111 -16.79 13.61 -0.83
C ALA A 111 -16.29 13.37 0.62
N ARG A 112 -15.06 12.84 0.75
CA ARG A 112 -14.42 12.68 2.07
C ARG A 112 -13.62 13.92 2.41
N LEU A 113 -14.19 14.76 3.27
CA LEU A 113 -13.55 15.98 3.75
C LEU A 113 -12.85 15.75 5.10
N HIS A 114 -11.52 15.70 5.08
CA HIS A 114 -10.68 15.73 6.28
C HIS A 114 -10.46 17.16 6.74
N VAL A 115 -10.25 17.35 8.04
CA VAL A 115 -10.08 18.68 8.65
C VAL A 115 -8.81 18.72 9.47
N ALA A 116 -8.01 19.77 9.28
CA ALA A 116 -6.81 20.05 10.06
C ALA A 116 -6.77 21.53 10.47
N ARG A 117 -6.03 21.84 11.53
CA ARG A 117 -5.79 23.21 11.97
C ARG A 117 -4.43 23.71 11.52
N PHE A 118 -4.23 25.03 11.44
CA PHE A 118 -2.92 25.62 11.11
C PHE A 118 -1.79 25.20 12.07
N GLN A 119 -2.13 24.95 13.34
CA GLN A 119 -1.19 24.46 14.35
C GLN A 119 -0.88 22.96 14.25
N ASP A 120 -1.63 22.20 13.45
CA ASP A 120 -1.37 20.78 13.27
C ASP A 120 -0.18 20.58 12.31
N ASN A 121 0.41 19.38 12.32
CA ASN A 121 1.43 19.02 11.34
C ASN A 121 0.79 18.79 9.96
N VAL A 122 0.52 19.88 9.23
CA VAL A 122 -0.17 19.85 7.93
C VAL A 122 0.54 18.92 6.94
N THR A 123 1.87 18.90 6.92
CA THR A 123 2.64 18.00 6.07
C THR A 123 2.33 16.53 6.37
N GLU A 124 2.20 16.16 7.65
CA GLU A 124 1.78 14.80 8.04
C GLU A 124 0.34 14.52 7.61
N GLN A 125 -0.57 15.49 7.71
CA GLN A 125 -1.96 15.31 7.28
C GLN A 125 -2.08 15.13 5.76
N VAL A 126 -1.34 15.92 4.98
CA VAL A 126 -1.24 15.75 3.52
C VAL A 126 -0.70 14.36 3.18
N GLN A 127 0.33 13.89 3.88
CA GLN A 127 0.88 12.54 3.67
C GLN A 127 -0.05 11.41 4.11
N ARG A 128 -0.83 11.63 5.18
CA ARG A 128 -1.75 10.65 5.76
C ARG A 128 -2.98 10.46 4.88
N TYR A 129 -3.59 11.56 4.45
CA TYR A 129 -4.86 11.53 3.74
C TYR A 129 -4.70 11.57 2.22
N MET A 130 -3.52 11.93 1.70
CA MET A 130 -3.24 12.04 0.27
C MET A 130 -4.36 12.75 -0.49
N PRO A 131 -4.74 13.98 -0.07
CA PRO A 131 -5.89 14.66 -0.63
C PRO A 131 -5.68 14.98 -2.11
N HIS A 132 -6.77 14.97 -2.88
CA HIS A 132 -6.79 15.39 -4.28
C HIS A 132 -6.68 16.92 -4.41
N ALA A 133 -7.10 17.66 -3.38
CA ALA A 133 -6.95 19.10 -3.27
C ALA A 133 -6.96 19.53 -1.80
N VAL A 134 -6.28 20.63 -1.51
CA VAL A 134 -6.29 21.29 -0.20
C VAL A 134 -7.12 22.56 -0.29
N LEU A 135 -7.97 22.76 0.71
CA LEU A 135 -8.81 23.95 0.88
C LEU A 135 -8.27 24.69 2.11
N VAL A 136 -7.76 25.91 1.93
CA VAL A 136 -7.24 26.74 3.03
C VAL A 136 -8.25 27.83 3.35
N HIS A 137 -8.68 27.91 4.61
CA HIS A 137 -9.60 28.96 5.05
C HIS A 137 -8.87 30.30 5.21
N PHE A 138 -9.43 31.35 4.62
CA PHE A 138 -8.96 32.72 4.80
C PHE A 138 -10.04 33.54 5.50
N ASP A 139 -9.74 33.99 6.72
CA ASP A 139 -10.55 34.96 7.47
C ASP A 139 -9.71 36.18 7.89
N PRO A 140 -10.33 37.30 8.27
CA PRO A 140 -9.61 38.52 8.64
C PRO A 140 -8.66 38.36 9.84
N LEU A 141 -8.88 37.37 10.71
CA LEU A 141 -8.08 37.16 11.91
C LEU A 141 -6.84 36.30 11.66
N SER A 142 -6.83 35.51 10.58
CA SER A 142 -5.79 34.52 10.28
C SER A 142 -5.26 34.61 8.84
N THR A 143 -5.48 35.75 8.17
CA THR A 143 -5.09 35.94 6.75
C THR A 143 -3.61 35.71 6.50
N ASP A 144 -2.73 36.22 7.36
CA ASP A 144 -1.27 36.09 7.19
C ASP A 144 -0.80 34.64 7.40
N GLU A 145 -1.36 33.94 8.39
CA GLU A 145 -1.08 32.54 8.66
C GLU A 145 -1.54 31.64 7.50
N ALA A 146 -2.76 31.89 6.99
CA ALA A 146 -3.31 31.18 5.85
C ALA A 146 -2.47 31.39 4.57
N ALA A 147 -2.04 32.63 4.30
CA ALA A 147 -1.18 32.95 3.17
C ALA A 147 0.20 32.28 3.27
N HIS A 148 0.78 32.27 4.48
CA HIS A 148 2.05 31.60 4.72
C HIS A 148 1.94 30.09 4.49
N LEU A 149 0.90 29.45 5.03
CA LEU A 149 0.66 28.02 4.85
C LEU A 149 0.42 27.66 3.37
N ALA A 150 -0.42 28.41 2.66
CA ALA A 150 -0.67 28.18 1.25
C ALA A 150 0.62 28.29 0.40
N SER A 151 1.46 29.28 0.70
CA SER A 151 2.77 29.44 0.05
C SER A 151 3.70 28.26 0.35
N GLN A 152 3.75 27.79 1.60
CA GLN A 152 4.53 26.62 1.99
C GLN A 152 4.05 25.35 1.28
N LEU A 153 2.74 25.14 1.18
CA LEU A 153 2.14 24.01 0.47
C LEU A 153 2.46 24.06 -1.02
N HIS A 154 2.43 25.25 -1.63
CA HIS A 154 2.80 25.43 -3.03
C HIS A 154 4.27 25.04 -3.29
N ILE A 155 5.18 25.38 -2.36
CA ILE A 155 6.61 25.05 -2.47
C ILE A 155 6.87 23.56 -2.21
N SER A 156 6.27 23.01 -1.14
CA SER A 156 6.53 21.64 -0.68
C SER A 156 5.76 20.57 -1.48
N HIS A 157 4.57 20.91 -1.98
CA HIS A 157 3.70 20.03 -2.76
C HIS A 157 3.20 20.72 -4.04
N PRO A 158 4.07 21.03 -5.02
CA PRO A 158 3.68 21.80 -6.22
C PRO A 158 2.62 21.13 -7.11
N HIS A 159 2.42 19.83 -6.93
CA HIS A 159 1.45 19.00 -7.65
C HIS A 159 0.08 18.94 -6.95
N LEU A 160 -0.01 19.43 -5.70
CA LEU A 160 -1.21 19.40 -4.90
C LEU A 160 -2.02 20.68 -5.15
N PRO A 161 -3.26 20.58 -5.64
CA PRO A 161 -4.11 21.73 -5.90
C PRO A 161 -4.49 22.43 -4.61
N CYS A 162 -4.45 23.77 -4.60
CA CYS A 162 -4.74 24.57 -3.42
C CYS A 162 -5.82 25.61 -3.75
N LEU A 163 -6.97 25.52 -3.08
CA LEU A 163 -8.04 26.51 -3.12
C LEU A 163 -8.05 27.33 -1.85
N ALA A 164 -8.41 28.60 -1.97
CA ALA A 164 -8.82 29.39 -0.82
C ALA A 164 -10.33 29.29 -0.59
N VAL A 165 -10.74 29.31 0.68
CA VAL A 165 -12.14 29.37 1.10
C VAL A 165 -12.30 30.59 1.99
N GLY A 166 -13.21 31.49 1.66
CA GLY A 166 -13.43 32.70 2.45
C GLY A 166 -14.68 33.44 2.00
N ARG A 167 -14.75 34.74 2.27
CA ARG A 167 -15.89 35.57 1.87
C ARG A 167 -15.44 36.74 1.01
N THR A 168 -16.14 36.98 -0.10
CA THR A 168 -15.79 38.09 -1.02
C THR A 168 -15.94 39.47 -0.36
N LYS A 169 -16.75 39.57 0.71
CA LYS A 169 -16.88 40.79 1.54
C LYS A 169 -15.57 41.22 2.22
N TYR A 170 -14.58 40.32 2.30
CA TYR A 170 -13.24 40.58 2.82
C TYR A 170 -12.20 40.54 1.69
N PRO A 171 -12.09 41.60 0.87
CA PRO A 171 -11.21 41.60 -0.31
C PRO A 171 -9.73 41.39 0.04
N GLN A 172 -9.29 41.79 1.24
CA GLN A 172 -7.94 41.56 1.72
C GLN A 172 -7.58 40.07 1.82
N CYS A 173 -8.53 39.22 2.20
CA CYS A 173 -8.35 37.78 2.32
C CYS A 173 -8.20 37.14 0.93
N MET A 174 -9.04 37.54 -0.02
CA MET A 174 -8.98 37.08 -1.40
C MET A 174 -7.67 37.50 -2.08
N LEU A 175 -7.23 38.75 -1.91
CA LEU A 175 -5.97 39.23 -2.47
C LEU A 175 -4.75 38.52 -1.85
N ALA A 176 -4.76 38.27 -0.54
CA ALA A 176 -3.70 37.52 0.14
C ALA A 176 -3.62 36.08 -0.36
N ALA A 177 -4.77 35.43 -0.54
CA ALA A 177 -4.84 34.09 -1.10
C ALA A 177 -4.24 34.01 -2.51
N LEU A 178 -4.64 34.90 -3.42
CA LEU A 178 -4.11 34.92 -4.79
C LEU A 178 -2.59 35.18 -4.82
N ARG A 179 -2.09 36.05 -3.94
CA ARG A 179 -0.64 36.30 -3.79
C ARG A 179 0.12 35.09 -3.25
N ALA A 180 -0.53 34.27 -2.42
CA ALA A 180 0.02 33.02 -1.90
C ALA A 180 0.05 31.88 -2.95
N GLY A 181 -0.47 32.13 -4.16
CA GLY A 181 -0.42 31.17 -5.26
C GLY A 181 -1.53 30.11 -5.23
N VAL A 182 -2.66 30.38 -4.55
CA VAL A 182 -3.85 29.53 -4.67
C VAL A 182 -4.41 29.60 -6.10
N GLN A 183 -5.06 28.52 -6.52
CA GLN A 183 -5.52 28.37 -7.91
C GLN A 183 -6.89 29.00 -8.14
N ASP A 184 -7.75 29.00 -7.11
CA ASP A 184 -9.06 29.62 -7.14
C ASP A 184 -9.54 29.97 -5.72
N PHE A 185 -10.62 30.75 -5.64
CA PHE A 185 -11.21 31.23 -4.38
C PHE A 185 -12.70 30.87 -4.31
N LEU A 186 -13.09 30.15 -3.25
CA LEU A 186 -14.47 29.77 -2.97
C LEU A 186 -15.11 30.79 -2.02
N ASP A 187 -16.15 31.46 -2.49
CA ASP A 187 -16.95 32.36 -1.69
C ASP A 187 -18.06 31.62 -0.94
N VAL A 188 -17.97 31.60 0.39
CA VAL A 188 -18.94 30.97 1.29
C VAL A 188 -20.32 31.64 1.20
N ASP A 189 -20.36 32.94 0.89
CA ASP A 189 -21.62 33.69 0.70
C ASP A 189 -22.15 33.60 -0.75
N GLY A 190 -21.40 32.93 -1.63
CA GLY A 190 -21.72 32.79 -3.05
C GLY A 190 -22.67 31.62 -3.37
N PRO A 191 -23.07 31.47 -4.65
CA PRO A 191 -23.90 30.36 -5.07
C PRO A 191 -23.15 29.02 -4.97
N VAL A 192 -23.70 28.09 -4.17
CA VAL A 192 -23.13 26.75 -3.91
C VAL A 192 -22.80 25.99 -5.21
N GLN A 193 -23.65 26.12 -6.23
CA GLN A 193 -23.44 25.45 -7.52
C GLN A 193 -22.16 25.92 -8.24
N ALA A 194 -21.82 27.21 -8.11
CA ALA A 194 -20.60 27.75 -8.71
C ALA A 194 -19.37 27.25 -7.95
N ALA A 195 -19.40 27.28 -6.61
CA ALA A 195 -18.31 26.75 -5.79
C ALA A 195 -18.07 25.26 -6.05
N HIS A 196 -19.15 24.49 -6.16
CA HIS A 196 -19.11 23.08 -6.52
C HIS A 196 -18.47 22.85 -7.89
N GLN A 197 -18.88 23.63 -8.90
CA GLN A 197 -18.29 23.55 -10.24
C GLN A 197 -16.81 23.94 -10.24
N THR A 198 -16.41 24.96 -9.47
CA THR A 198 -15.00 25.35 -9.32
C THR A 198 -14.16 24.21 -8.75
N VAL A 199 -14.64 23.52 -7.71
CA VAL A 199 -13.94 22.37 -7.14
C VAL A 199 -13.84 21.22 -8.15
N ILE A 200 -14.93 20.91 -8.85
CA ILE A 200 -14.94 19.89 -9.93
C ILE A 200 -13.95 20.26 -11.03
N ASP A 201 -14.00 21.48 -11.53
CA ASP A 201 -13.14 21.97 -12.60
C ASP A 201 -11.69 21.93 -12.17
N LEU A 202 -11.38 22.27 -10.92
CA LEU A 202 -10.02 22.17 -10.42
C LEU A 202 -9.54 20.72 -10.35
N ILE A 203 -10.34 19.81 -9.78
CA ILE A 203 -10.03 18.38 -9.73
C ILE A 203 -9.84 17.81 -11.14
N LYS A 204 -10.56 18.33 -12.15
CA LYS A 204 -10.43 17.95 -13.57
C LYS A 204 -9.26 18.63 -14.31
N ARG A 205 -8.88 19.86 -13.95
CA ARG A 205 -7.84 20.69 -14.58
C ARG A 205 -6.44 20.35 -14.11
N VAL A 206 -6.34 20.00 -12.84
CA VAL A 206 -5.21 19.25 -12.34
C VAL A 206 -5.22 18.02 -13.21
N PRO A 207 -4.19 17.77 -14.05
CA PRO A 207 -4.18 16.57 -14.85
C PRO A 207 -4.49 15.49 -13.83
N PRO A 208 -5.58 14.73 -14.05
CA PRO A 208 -6.00 13.72 -13.09
C PRO A 208 -4.69 12.99 -12.79
N SER A 209 -4.33 12.73 -11.53
CA SER A 209 -3.06 12.03 -11.24
C SER A 209 -3.16 10.66 -11.89
N ALA A 210 -2.86 10.57 -13.19
CA ALA A 210 -3.75 9.93 -14.16
C ALA A 210 -5.10 9.40 -13.59
N SER A 211 -5.93 10.14 -12.85
CA SER A 211 -7.13 9.61 -12.14
C SER A 211 -8.33 9.26 -13.05
N GLY A 212 -8.06 8.82 -14.28
CA GLY A 212 -8.92 7.97 -15.09
C GLY A 212 -8.23 6.68 -15.58
N MET A 213 -6.91 6.54 -15.37
CA MET A 213 -6.17 5.29 -15.43
C MET A 213 -5.88 4.87 -13.98
N PRO A 214 -6.28 3.68 -13.54
CA PRO A 214 -5.87 3.21 -12.21
C PRO A 214 -4.35 3.32 -12.10
N ASN A 215 -3.85 4.04 -11.08
CA ASN A 215 -2.43 4.01 -10.71
C ASN A 215 -2.00 2.55 -10.68
N ALA A 216 -0.88 2.23 -11.33
CA ALA A 216 -0.41 0.86 -11.45
C ALA A 216 -0.48 0.16 -10.08
N PRO A 217 -1.08 -1.04 -9.99
CA PRO A 217 -0.98 -1.84 -8.77
C PRO A 217 0.49 -2.02 -8.40
N LEU A 218 0.78 -1.79 -7.12
CA LEU A 218 2.09 -1.99 -6.51
C LEU A 218 2.02 -3.22 -5.59
N THR A 219 2.69 -4.29 -5.98
CA THR A 219 2.81 -5.52 -5.18
C THR A 219 4.16 -5.53 -4.49
N ALA A 220 4.16 -5.36 -3.16
CA ALA A 220 5.39 -5.40 -2.36
C ALA A 220 5.63 -6.82 -1.83
N ILE A 221 6.89 -7.26 -1.84
CA ILE A 221 7.30 -8.57 -1.33
C ILE A 221 8.40 -8.35 -0.30
N MET A 222 8.27 -8.98 0.87
CA MET A 222 9.24 -8.82 1.95
C MET A 222 9.30 -10.07 2.84
N SER A 223 10.37 -10.22 3.59
CA SER A 223 10.49 -11.28 4.61
C SER A 223 11.15 -10.81 5.88
N ALA A 224 10.82 -11.45 7.00
CA ALA A 224 11.50 -11.18 8.26
C ALA A 224 12.88 -11.85 8.35
N ARG A 225 13.20 -12.76 7.44
CA ARG A 225 14.47 -13.50 7.40
C ARG A 225 15.07 -13.53 6.00
N ALA A 226 16.40 -13.50 5.95
CA ALA A 226 17.17 -13.64 4.72
C ALA A 226 17.12 -15.08 4.18
N GLY A 227 17.37 -15.22 2.88
CA GLY A 227 17.48 -16.51 2.21
C GLY A 227 16.15 -17.16 1.84
N LEU A 228 15.00 -16.68 2.30
CA LEU A 228 13.69 -17.30 1.99
C LEU A 228 13.30 -17.25 0.49
N GLY A 229 14.06 -16.52 -0.33
CA GLY A 229 13.85 -16.44 -1.78
C GLY A 229 12.91 -15.31 -2.21
N SER A 230 12.62 -14.34 -1.33
CA SER A 230 11.76 -13.17 -1.60
C SER A 230 12.18 -12.42 -2.87
N SER A 231 13.45 -12.03 -2.99
CA SER A 231 14.01 -11.32 -4.15
C SER A 231 13.93 -12.14 -5.44
N LEU A 232 14.18 -13.45 -5.35
CA LEU A 232 14.11 -14.34 -6.49
C LEU A 232 12.66 -14.53 -6.96
N MET A 233 11.72 -14.64 -6.02
CA MET A 233 10.29 -14.69 -6.31
C MET A 233 9.78 -13.38 -6.90
N ALA A 234 10.21 -12.22 -6.38
CA ALA A 234 9.90 -10.91 -6.94
C ALA A 234 10.37 -10.79 -8.39
N SER A 235 11.59 -11.26 -8.66
CA SER A 235 12.16 -11.30 -10.01
C SER A 235 11.35 -12.17 -10.97
N HIS A 236 11.00 -13.41 -10.57
CA HIS A 236 10.14 -14.29 -11.37
C HIS A 236 8.74 -13.73 -11.59
N LEU A 237 8.11 -13.20 -10.54
CA LEU A 237 6.78 -12.62 -10.61
C LEU A 237 6.74 -11.45 -11.58
N ALA A 238 7.67 -10.49 -11.45
CA ALA A 238 7.75 -9.33 -12.33
C ALA A 238 7.99 -9.76 -13.79
N TRP A 239 8.84 -10.77 -14.02
CA TRP A 239 9.11 -11.30 -15.35
C TRP A 239 7.90 -12.02 -15.97
N TYR A 240 7.14 -12.80 -15.19
CA TYR A 240 5.91 -13.46 -15.66
C TYR A 240 4.81 -12.45 -15.95
N LEU A 241 4.65 -11.44 -15.10
CA LEU A 241 3.72 -10.33 -15.31
C LEU A 241 4.06 -9.56 -16.59
N GLN A 242 5.33 -9.21 -16.79
CA GLN A 242 5.79 -8.54 -18.01
C GLN A 242 5.35 -9.33 -19.26
N LYS A 243 5.63 -10.63 -19.29
CA LYS A 243 5.26 -11.47 -20.44
C LYS A 243 3.76 -11.49 -20.73
N ARG A 244 2.92 -11.53 -19.68
CA ARG A 244 1.45 -11.53 -19.82
C ARG A 244 0.90 -10.16 -20.22
N LEU A 245 1.41 -9.08 -19.64
CA LEU A 245 0.99 -7.72 -19.96
C LEU A 245 1.38 -7.33 -21.39
N HIS A 246 2.56 -7.78 -21.84
CA HIS A 246 3.04 -7.50 -23.18
C HIS A 246 2.24 -8.24 -24.26
N GLY A 247 1.85 -9.50 -23.99
CA GLY A 247 1.09 -10.34 -24.92
C GLY A 247 -0.41 -10.03 -25.05
N THR A 248 -0.98 -9.16 -24.20
CA THR A 248 -2.44 -8.93 -24.09
C THR A 248 -2.94 -7.63 -24.70
N THR A 249 -2.12 -6.88 -25.44
CA THR A 249 -2.54 -5.62 -26.10
C THR A 249 -3.14 -5.84 -27.50
N ALA A 250 -4.00 -6.85 -27.66
CA ALA A 250 -4.82 -6.99 -28.86
C ALA A 250 -5.96 -5.97 -28.80
N VAL A 251 -5.99 -5.03 -29.75
CA VAL A 251 -7.17 -4.19 -30.00
C VAL A 251 -8.29 -5.12 -30.50
N PRO A 252 -9.52 -5.06 -29.95
CA PRO A 252 -10.62 -5.87 -30.45
C PRO A 252 -10.82 -5.61 -31.95
N GLY A 253 -10.68 -6.65 -32.77
CA GLY A 253 -10.93 -6.58 -34.22
C GLY A 253 -9.71 -6.43 -35.14
N LYS A 254 -8.46 -6.52 -34.64
CA LYS A 254 -7.27 -6.73 -35.46
C LYS A 254 -6.49 -7.94 -34.96
N ASP A 255 -6.14 -8.84 -35.88
CA ASP A 255 -5.35 -10.04 -35.59
C ASP A 255 -4.14 -9.70 -34.73
N ALA A 256 -3.95 -10.45 -33.65
CA ALA A 256 -2.85 -10.29 -32.71
C ALA A 256 -1.52 -10.65 -33.38
N THR A 257 -0.94 -9.71 -34.13
CA THR A 257 0.46 -9.80 -34.54
C THR A 257 1.33 -9.63 -33.29
N PRO A 258 2.31 -10.52 -33.02
CA PRO A 258 3.28 -10.32 -31.95
C PRO A 258 3.90 -8.93 -32.12
N ARG A 259 3.63 -8.03 -31.19
CA ARG A 259 4.22 -6.69 -31.24
C ARG A 259 5.72 -6.85 -31.03
N GLU A 260 6.54 -6.32 -31.93
CA GLU A 260 7.96 -6.14 -31.64
C GLU A 260 8.08 -5.39 -30.31
N ILE A 261 9.05 -5.78 -29.46
CA ILE A 261 9.22 -5.22 -28.12
C ILE A 261 9.61 -3.75 -28.25
N SER A 262 8.61 -2.88 -28.35
CA SER A 262 8.82 -1.45 -28.54
C SER A 262 9.49 -0.87 -27.30
N ASN A 263 10.47 0.01 -27.48
CA ASN A 263 11.17 0.64 -26.36
C ASN A 263 10.26 1.58 -25.54
N GLU A 264 9.08 1.92 -26.07
CA GLU A 264 8.16 2.89 -25.48
C GLU A 264 7.09 2.28 -24.55
N THR A 265 6.89 0.95 -24.60
CA THR A 265 5.92 0.26 -23.73
C THR A 265 6.50 0.07 -22.33
N LEU A 266 5.80 0.59 -21.32
CA LEU A 266 6.13 0.47 -19.90
C LEU A 266 5.07 -0.41 -19.22
N ASP A 267 5.22 -1.72 -19.39
CA ASP A 267 4.27 -2.69 -18.82
C ASP A 267 4.64 -3.00 -17.36
N GLY A 268 5.75 -3.70 -17.14
CA GLY A 268 6.24 -4.10 -15.82
C GLY A 268 7.44 -3.28 -15.34
N LEU A 269 7.45 -2.98 -14.05
CA LEU A 269 8.61 -2.47 -13.32
C LEU A 269 8.90 -3.38 -12.11
N LEU A 270 10.18 -3.74 -11.94
CA LEU A 270 10.71 -4.29 -10.71
C LEU A 270 11.51 -3.21 -9.96
N ILE A 271 11.10 -2.89 -8.74
CA ILE A 271 11.87 -2.04 -7.83
C ILE A 271 12.61 -2.95 -6.86
N ASP A 272 13.94 -2.91 -6.86
CA ASP A 272 14.80 -3.68 -5.95
C ASP A 272 15.34 -2.77 -4.84
N LEU A 273 14.71 -2.87 -3.66
CA LEU A 273 15.11 -2.21 -2.43
C LEU A 273 15.71 -3.20 -1.42
N GLY A 274 16.06 -4.40 -1.89
CA GLY A 274 16.64 -5.44 -1.06
C GLY A 274 18.02 -5.07 -0.55
N PHE A 275 18.40 -5.67 0.58
CA PHE A 275 19.77 -5.66 1.07
C PHE A 275 20.27 -7.09 1.27
N PRO A 276 21.40 -7.50 0.66
CA PRO A 276 22.24 -6.74 -0.27
C PRO A 276 21.51 -6.27 -1.55
N SER A 277 21.87 -5.09 -2.04
CA SER A 277 21.17 -4.46 -3.18
C SER A 277 21.66 -4.95 -4.54
N GLY A 278 20.72 -5.09 -5.48
CA GLY A 278 21.03 -5.39 -6.89
C GLY A 278 21.07 -6.87 -7.22
N ASP A 279 20.59 -7.73 -6.32
CA ASP A 279 20.48 -9.18 -6.55
C ASP A 279 19.44 -9.49 -7.63
N CYS A 280 18.34 -8.73 -7.70
CA CYS A 280 17.33 -8.91 -8.74
C CYS A 280 17.92 -8.70 -10.15
N GLY A 281 18.82 -7.72 -10.30
CA GLY A 281 19.53 -7.48 -11.56
C GLY A 281 20.45 -8.64 -11.95
N LEU A 282 21.11 -9.28 -10.97
CA LEU A 282 21.94 -10.46 -11.22
C LEU A 282 21.10 -11.67 -11.65
N TYR A 283 19.96 -11.91 -11.01
CA TYR A 283 19.06 -13.03 -11.36
C TYR A 283 18.49 -12.89 -12.78
N LEU A 284 18.28 -11.66 -13.23
CA LEU A 284 17.78 -11.33 -14.57
C LEU A 284 18.90 -11.15 -15.61
N GLY A 285 20.18 -11.21 -15.22
CA GLY A 285 21.28 -10.85 -16.11
C GLY A 285 21.18 -9.42 -16.66
N THR A 286 20.55 -8.51 -15.91
CA THR A 286 20.23 -7.14 -16.33
C THR A 286 20.74 -6.16 -15.28
N LEU A 287 21.75 -5.37 -15.63
CA LEU A 287 22.30 -4.32 -14.79
C LEU A 287 22.07 -2.96 -15.45
N GLY A 288 22.03 -1.91 -14.65
CA GLY A 288 22.02 -0.54 -15.15
C GLY A 288 22.64 0.42 -14.16
N ASP A 289 23.05 1.57 -14.69
CA ASP A 289 23.72 2.62 -13.92
C ASP A 289 22.72 3.59 -13.28
N PHE A 290 21.51 3.69 -13.84
CA PHE A 290 20.47 4.58 -13.33
C PHE A 290 19.70 3.93 -12.18
N ASP A 291 20.10 4.26 -10.96
CA ASP A 291 19.56 3.70 -9.72
C ASP A 291 18.41 4.52 -9.12
N PHE A 292 17.81 4.01 -8.04
CA PHE A 292 16.70 4.66 -7.33
C PHE A 292 17.07 6.04 -6.79
N ILE A 293 18.31 6.23 -6.33
CA ILE A 293 18.79 7.50 -5.78
C ILE A 293 18.97 8.51 -6.91
N GLU A 294 19.51 8.09 -8.06
CA GLU A 294 19.56 8.94 -9.24
C GLU A 294 18.15 9.33 -9.72
N ALA A 295 17.19 8.42 -9.67
CA ALA A 295 15.79 8.74 -10.01
C ALA A 295 15.21 9.81 -9.08
N VAL A 296 15.46 9.72 -7.77
CA VAL A 296 15.06 10.73 -6.78
C VAL A 296 15.76 12.06 -7.02
N ASN A 297 17.08 12.07 -7.20
CA ASN A 297 17.86 13.29 -7.46
C ASN A 297 17.43 14.00 -8.75
N ASN A 298 16.91 13.24 -9.71
CA ASN A 298 16.43 13.73 -10.99
C ASN A 298 14.90 13.85 -11.06
N LEU A 299 14.22 13.80 -9.91
CA LEU A 299 12.76 13.74 -9.84
C LEU A 299 12.11 14.84 -10.68
N ARG A 300 12.56 16.10 -10.64
CA ARG A 300 11.96 17.19 -11.43
C ARG A 300 11.85 16.89 -12.93
N ARG A 301 12.84 16.21 -13.52
CA ARG A 301 12.89 15.81 -14.93
C ARG A 301 12.50 14.35 -15.18
N PHE A 302 12.03 13.64 -14.15
CA PHE A 302 11.62 12.24 -14.26
C PHE A 302 10.25 12.11 -14.95
N ASP A 303 10.27 12.13 -16.28
CA ASP A 303 9.13 11.93 -17.16
C ASP A 303 9.05 10.49 -17.70
N ARG A 304 7.99 10.18 -18.45
CA ARG A 304 7.80 8.86 -19.07
C ARG A 304 8.95 8.49 -20.02
N ARG A 305 9.56 9.48 -20.69
CA ARG A 305 10.68 9.26 -21.61
C ARG A 305 11.92 8.82 -20.83
N LEU A 306 12.28 9.53 -19.77
CA LEU A 306 13.39 9.14 -18.89
C LEU A 306 13.14 7.78 -18.24
N ALA A 307 11.91 7.46 -17.84
CA ALA A 307 11.57 6.12 -17.37
C ALA A 307 11.81 5.04 -18.45
N SER A 308 11.50 5.33 -19.71
CA SER A 308 11.70 4.40 -20.84
C SER A 308 13.14 4.28 -21.35
N THR A 309 13.99 5.28 -21.16
CA THR A 309 15.37 5.24 -21.67
C THR A 309 16.42 5.09 -20.58
N GLY A 310 16.14 5.59 -19.38
CA GLY A 310 17.06 5.58 -18.25
C GLY A 310 17.03 4.28 -17.45
N LEU A 311 15.84 3.69 -17.22
CA LEU A 311 15.73 2.47 -16.44
C LEU A 311 16.30 1.25 -17.18
N ALA A 312 17.04 0.43 -16.44
CA ALA A 312 17.58 -0.83 -16.94
C ALA A 312 16.47 -1.71 -17.53
N ARG A 313 16.76 -2.39 -18.64
CA ARG A 313 15.77 -3.13 -19.43
C ARG A 313 16.24 -4.54 -19.70
N HIS A 314 15.46 -5.50 -19.22
CA HIS A 314 15.63 -6.90 -19.56
C HIS A 314 15.13 -7.17 -21.00
N GLU A 315 15.61 -8.23 -21.65
CA GLU A 315 15.20 -8.60 -23.02
C GLU A 315 13.67 -8.77 -23.18
N SER A 316 12.96 -9.12 -22.11
CA SER A 316 11.49 -9.23 -22.09
C SER A 316 10.75 -7.90 -22.10
N GLY A 317 11.46 -6.77 -22.00
CA GLY A 317 10.89 -5.43 -21.83
C GLY A 317 10.64 -5.02 -20.37
N LEU A 318 10.86 -5.92 -19.40
CA LEU A 318 10.76 -5.60 -17.97
C LEU A 318 11.78 -4.51 -17.61
N ARG A 319 11.32 -3.46 -16.93
CA ARG A 319 12.19 -2.42 -16.38
C ARG A 319 12.61 -2.75 -14.96
N LEU A 320 13.82 -2.32 -14.62
CA LEU A 320 14.41 -2.52 -13.30
C LEU A 320 14.89 -1.18 -12.75
N LEU A 321 14.57 -0.93 -11.48
CA LEU A 321 15.05 0.20 -10.69
C LEU A 321 15.63 -0.33 -9.38
N THR A 322 16.94 -0.34 -9.23
CA THR A 322 17.61 -0.90 -8.05
C THR A 322 18.14 0.18 -7.12
N LEU A 323 18.38 -0.16 -5.86
CA LEU A 323 19.29 0.63 -5.02
C LEU A 323 20.74 0.52 -5.52
N PRO A 324 21.58 1.55 -5.29
CA PRO A 324 23.00 1.45 -5.53
C PRO A 324 23.65 0.41 -4.61
N ARG A 325 24.67 -0.29 -5.13
CA ARG A 325 25.49 -1.23 -4.35
C ARG A 325 26.23 -0.61 -3.16
N GLN A 326 26.34 0.72 -3.13
CA GLN A 326 26.96 1.47 -2.04
C GLN A 326 25.89 2.01 -1.07
N PRO A 327 25.62 1.35 0.06
CA PRO A 327 24.50 1.71 0.95
C PRO A 327 24.68 3.06 1.65
N ALA A 328 25.90 3.63 1.69
CA ALA A 328 26.16 4.93 2.31
C ALA A 328 25.33 6.07 1.69
N ARG A 329 24.97 5.96 0.41
CA ARG A 329 24.20 6.99 -0.32
C ARG A 329 22.71 7.03 0.05
N LEU A 330 22.18 5.99 0.70
CA LEU A 330 20.77 5.94 1.12
C LEU A 330 20.40 7.01 2.15
N ARG A 331 21.38 7.55 2.88
CA ARG A 331 21.16 8.55 3.93
C ARG A 331 20.69 9.90 3.40
N ASP A 332 20.95 10.18 2.13
CA ASP A 332 20.65 11.47 1.49
C ASP A 332 19.31 11.48 0.75
N VAL A 333 18.56 10.37 0.80
CA VAL A 333 17.28 10.23 0.08
C VAL A 333 16.17 10.94 0.86
N SER A 334 15.68 12.03 0.29
CA SER A 334 14.44 12.68 0.73
C SER A 334 13.26 11.73 0.54
N TYR A 335 12.56 11.42 1.63
CA TYR A 335 11.44 10.50 1.55
C TYR A 335 10.21 11.09 0.84
N ALA A 336 10.03 12.41 0.88
CA ALA A 336 8.98 13.08 0.12
C ALA A 336 9.22 12.91 -1.39
N ASP A 337 10.48 13.00 -1.82
CA ASP A 337 10.84 12.80 -3.21
C ASP A 337 10.73 11.31 -3.61
N ALA A 338 11.02 10.39 -2.70
CA ALA A 338 10.76 8.96 -2.92
C ALA A 338 9.27 8.66 -3.13
N ASP A 339 8.39 9.27 -2.33
CA ASP A 339 6.93 9.13 -2.49
C ASP A 339 6.46 9.69 -3.84
N ALA A 340 6.97 10.87 -4.24
CA ALA A 340 6.65 11.49 -5.53
C ALA A 340 7.20 10.66 -6.71
N LEU A 341 8.38 10.06 -6.57
CA LEU A 341 8.91 9.13 -7.57
C LEU A 341 8.00 7.91 -7.72
N LEU A 342 7.59 7.28 -6.60
CA LEU A 342 6.67 6.13 -6.63
C LEU A 342 5.35 6.47 -7.32
N LEU A 343 4.78 7.66 -7.05
CA LEU A 343 3.57 8.12 -7.72
C LEU A 343 3.75 8.21 -9.25
N ARG A 344 4.86 8.81 -9.71
CA ARG A 344 5.17 8.90 -11.15
C ARG A 344 5.38 7.54 -11.80
N LEU A 345 6.12 6.65 -11.14
CA LEU A 345 6.31 5.29 -11.64
C LEU A 345 4.96 4.58 -11.79
N ARG A 346 4.03 4.75 -10.83
CA ARG A 346 2.68 4.18 -10.91
C ARG A 346 1.81 4.81 -12.00
N GLN A 347 2.12 6.00 -12.47
CA GLN A 347 1.45 6.61 -13.63
C GLN A 347 2.00 6.12 -14.97
N TYR A 348 3.29 5.71 -15.00
CA TYR A 348 3.96 5.33 -16.24
C TYR A 348 3.86 3.85 -16.56
N PHE A 349 3.89 3.00 -15.53
CA PHE A 349 3.85 1.54 -15.66
C PHE A 349 2.44 0.98 -15.56
N ARG A 350 2.22 -0.26 -15.99
CA ARG A 350 0.94 -0.98 -15.81
C ARG A 350 0.93 -1.85 -14.56
N HIS A 351 2.09 -2.38 -14.13
CA HIS A 351 2.21 -3.12 -12.88
C HIS A 351 3.60 -2.93 -12.29
N ILE A 352 3.68 -2.75 -10.97
CA ILE A 352 4.95 -2.62 -10.26
C ILE A 352 5.06 -3.74 -9.22
N VAL A 353 6.19 -4.43 -9.22
CA VAL A 353 6.60 -5.35 -8.16
C VAL A 353 7.75 -4.69 -7.41
N ALA A 354 7.68 -4.63 -6.08
CA ALA A 354 8.76 -4.12 -5.25
C ALA A 354 9.30 -5.23 -4.36
N ASP A 355 10.59 -5.54 -4.51
CA ASP A 355 11.34 -6.33 -3.52
C ASP A 355 11.82 -5.39 -2.41
N LEU A 356 11.29 -5.58 -1.21
CA LEU A 356 11.65 -4.79 -0.03
C LEU A 356 12.74 -5.45 0.81
N GLY A 357 13.26 -6.60 0.36
CA GLY A 357 14.32 -7.33 1.04
C GLY A 357 13.86 -8.06 2.29
N ALA A 358 14.86 -8.32 3.14
CA ALA A 358 14.73 -9.17 4.31
C ALA A 358 15.31 -8.54 5.58
N VAL A 359 14.97 -9.16 6.73
CA VAL A 359 15.57 -8.95 8.06
C VAL A 359 15.15 -7.65 8.75
N VAL A 360 15.66 -6.50 8.32
CA VAL A 360 15.33 -5.20 8.92
C VAL A 360 14.84 -4.29 7.79
N PRO A 361 13.53 -4.00 7.73
CA PRO A 361 13.01 -3.08 6.74
C PRO A 361 13.66 -1.70 6.89
N THR A 362 14.20 -1.18 5.80
CA THR A 362 14.65 0.22 5.77
C THR A 362 13.43 1.14 5.84
N GLN A 363 13.63 2.39 6.27
CA GLN A 363 12.56 3.40 6.26
C GLN A 363 11.98 3.62 4.85
N LEU A 364 12.84 3.55 3.83
CA LEU A 364 12.40 3.58 2.43
C LEU A 364 11.52 2.37 2.09
N ALA A 365 11.93 1.16 2.47
CA ALA A 365 11.14 -0.06 2.25
C ALA A 365 9.77 0.02 2.94
N MET A 366 9.71 0.52 4.18
CA MET A 366 8.43 0.70 4.91
C MET A 366 7.53 1.73 4.25
N ARG A 367 8.10 2.82 3.70
CA ARG A 367 7.33 3.78 2.91
C ARG A 367 6.75 3.17 1.63
N VAL A 368 7.53 2.35 0.93
CA VAL A 368 7.03 1.63 -0.25
C VAL A 368 5.93 0.64 0.15
N ALA A 369 6.10 -0.06 1.28
CA ALA A 369 5.06 -0.94 1.83
C ALA A 369 3.76 -0.18 2.13
N LEU A 370 3.84 1.02 2.73
CA LEU A 370 2.66 1.86 2.99
C LEU A 370 1.88 2.20 1.72
N ARG A 371 2.58 2.42 0.61
CA ARG A 371 1.99 2.76 -0.69
C ARG A 371 1.59 1.54 -1.54
N ALA A 372 1.92 0.33 -1.09
CA ALA A 372 1.62 -0.89 -1.82
C ALA A 372 0.11 -1.18 -1.85
N SER A 373 -0.38 -1.64 -3.00
CA SER A 373 -1.76 -2.14 -3.14
C SER A 373 -1.95 -3.44 -2.37
N GLN A 374 -0.90 -4.26 -2.29
CA GLN A 374 -0.85 -5.49 -1.52
C GLN A 374 0.59 -5.79 -1.10
N ILE A 375 0.74 -6.46 0.03
CA ILE A 375 2.04 -6.83 0.62
C ILE A 375 2.05 -8.34 0.83
N TRP A 376 3.04 -9.00 0.24
CA TRP A 376 3.25 -10.42 0.40
C TRP A 376 4.42 -10.66 1.35
N VAL A 377 4.10 -11.20 2.52
CA VAL A 377 5.09 -11.54 3.54
C VAL A 377 5.50 -13.00 3.36
N VAL A 378 6.80 -13.23 3.21
CA VAL A 378 7.37 -14.57 2.98
C VAL A 378 7.91 -15.13 4.28
N CYS A 379 7.49 -16.36 4.61
CA CYS A 379 7.91 -17.13 5.78
C CYS A 379 8.20 -18.58 5.34
N ASP A 380 9.16 -19.28 5.94
CA ASP A 380 9.33 -20.73 5.74
C ASP A 380 8.71 -21.55 6.89
N GLN A 381 8.73 -22.88 6.76
CA GLN A 381 8.24 -23.83 7.78
C GLN A 381 9.21 -23.96 8.96
N SER A 382 9.56 -22.82 9.59
CA SER A 382 10.38 -22.78 10.79
C SER A 382 9.78 -21.89 11.87
N VAL A 383 9.82 -22.34 13.12
CA VAL A 383 9.37 -21.55 14.28
C VAL A 383 10.10 -20.22 14.36
N ALA A 384 11.41 -20.22 14.06
CA ALA A 384 12.21 -19.01 14.05
C ALA A 384 11.74 -18.00 12.99
N SER A 385 11.31 -18.46 11.80
CA SER A 385 10.72 -17.57 10.79
C SER A 385 9.35 -17.07 11.21
N VAL A 386 8.52 -17.89 11.85
CA VAL A 386 7.22 -17.45 12.39
C VAL A 386 7.41 -16.34 13.43
N VAL A 387 8.31 -16.52 14.40
CA VAL A 387 8.61 -15.50 15.43
C VAL A 387 9.11 -14.20 14.81
N SER A 388 10.09 -14.27 13.90
CA SER A 388 10.58 -13.07 13.20
C SER A 388 9.47 -12.40 12.38
N THR A 389 8.59 -13.18 11.76
CA THR A 389 7.49 -12.66 10.95
C THR A 389 6.44 -11.97 11.81
N THR A 390 6.14 -12.48 13.01
CA THR A 390 5.27 -11.79 13.98
C THR A 390 5.82 -10.40 14.32
N GLU A 391 7.13 -10.28 14.54
CA GLU A 391 7.77 -8.99 14.83
C GLU A 391 7.73 -8.04 13.62
N LEU A 392 7.97 -8.55 12.41
CA LEU A 392 7.81 -7.76 11.18
C LEU A 392 6.37 -7.24 11.03
N LEU A 393 5.38 -8.07 11.32
CA LEU A 393 3.97 -7.70 11.25
C LEU A 393 3.63 -6.61 12.26
N ARG A 394 4.19 -6.68 13.49
CA ARG A 394 4.07 -5.61 14.49
C ARG A 394 4.62 -4.28 13.97
N GLN A 395 5.76 -4.30 13.28
CA GLN A 395 6.35 -3.09 12.68
C GLN A 395 5.49 -2.51 11.56
N LEU A 396 4.85 -3.36 10.75
CA LEU A 396 3.88 -2.92 9.74
C LEU A 396 2.66 -2.26 10.40
N ASP A 397 2.15 -2.85 11.49
CA ASP A 397 1.03 -2.30 12.25
C ASP A 397 1.39 -0.94 12.88
N GLU A 398 2.61 -0.77 13.42
CA GLU A 398 3.13 0.51 13.95
C GLU A 398 3.19 1.61 12.88
N GLN A 399 3.49 1.23 11.63
CA GLN A 399 3.49 2.14 10.50
C GLN A 399 2.08 2.40 9.94
N LYS A 400 1.03 1.80 10.53
CA LYS A 400 -0.37 1.91 10.10
C LYS A 400 -0.63 1.26 8.73
N VAL A 401 0.13 0.22 8.39
CA VAL A 401 -0.18 -0.61 7.23
C VAL A 401 -1.44 -1.42 7.53
N ASP A 402 -2.51 -1.17 6.77
CA ASP A 402 -3.72 -1.98 6.83
C ASP A 402 -3.43 -3.48 6.63
N ARG A 403 -3.86 -4.28 7.62
CA ARG A 403 -3.68 -5.74 7.67
C ARG A 403 -4.41 -6.46 6.54
N GLU A 404 -5.49 -5.90 6.01
CA GLU A 404 -6.25 -6.49 4.89
C GLU A 404 -5.43 -6.60 3.60
N ARG A 405 -4.40 -5.74 3.46
CA ARG A 405 -3.48 -5.76 2.31
C ARG A 405 -2.35 -6.77 2.46
N VAL A 406 -2.18 -7.38 3.64
CA VAL A 406 -1.04 -8.26 3.94
C VAL A 406 -1.46 -9.71 3.77
N GLN A 407 -0.70 -10.47 2.97
CA GLN A 407 -0.94 -11.89 2.72
C GLN A 407 0.33 -12.71 2.91
N LEU A 408 0.15 -13.96 3.35
CA LEU A 408 1.25 -14.86 3.65
C LEU A 408 1.60 -15.73 2.44
N ILE A 409 2.88 -15.81 2.11
CA ILE A 409 3.46 -16.83 1.24
C ILE A 409 4.36 -17.74 2.08
N VAL A 410 4.09 -19.05 2.07
CA VAL A 410 4.97 -20.03 2.71
C VAL A 410 6.00 -20.53 1.69
N SER A 411 7.23 -20.05 1.80
CA SER A 411 8.35 -20.42 0.94
C SER A 411 9.01 -21.72 1.37
N ARG A 412 9.78 -22.32 0.44
CA ARG A 412 10.56 -23.55 0.68
C ARG A 412 9.71 -24.67 1.28
N HIS A 413 8.46 -24.75 0.84
CA HIS A 413 7.50 -25.68 1.38
C HIS A 413 7.93 -27.12 1.08
N ASP A 414 8.00 -27.92 2.13
CA ASP A 414 8.24 -29.35 2.13
C ASP A 414 7.07 -30.05 2.84
N SER A 415 6.38 -30.91 2.11
CA SER A 415 5.25 -31.68 2.63
C SER A 415 5.65 -32.72 3.68
N GLN A 416 6.95 -33.00 3.84
CA GLN A 416 7.48 -33.90 4.87
C GLN A 416 7.63 -33.24 6.23
N LEU A 417 7.54 -31.90 6.32
CA LEU A 417 7.62 -31.17 7.57
C LEU A 417 6.27 -31.12 8.28
N GLU A 418 6.27 -31.32 9.60
CA GLU A 418 5.07 -31.31 10.44
C GLU A 418 4.37 -29.94 10.53
N LEU A 419 5.14 -28.85 10.43
CA LEU A 419 4.62 -27.50 10.52
C LEU A 419 3.99 -27.08 9.19
N GLU A 420 2.68 -27.24 9.04
CA GLU A 420 1.98 -26.98 7.77
C GLU A 420 1.73 -25.49 7.52
N ALA A 421 1.62 -25.11 6.24
CA ALA A 421 1.33 -23.73 5.84
C ALA A 421 0.05 -23.13 6.47
N PRO A 422 -1.09 -23.85 6.60
CA PRO A 422 -2.28 -23.33 7.27
C PRO A 422 -2.09 -23.11 8.78
N GLN A 423 -1.17 -23.84 9.43
CA GLN A 423 -0.83 -23.61 10.84
C GLN A 423 -0.06 -22.30 11.00
N ILE A 424 0.91 -22.05 10.11
CA ILE A 424 1.67 -20.78 10.08
C ILE A 424 0.73 -19.59 9.82
N ALA A 425 -0.18 -19.72 8.86
CA ALA A 425 -1.17 -18.68 8.53
C ALA A 425 -2.06 -18.33 9.73
N ARG A 426 -2.55 -19.34 10.46
CA ARG A 426 -3.31 -19.16 11.69
C ARG A 426 -2.50 -18.46 12.78
N GLN A 427 -1.25 -18.87 12.97
CA GLN A 427 -0.37 -18.26 13.98
C GLN A 427 -0.07 -16.79 13.68
N LEU A 428 0.13 -16.44 12.41
CA LEU A 428 0.42 -15.08 11.98
C LEU A 428 -0.84 -14.23 11.78
N GLN A 429 -2.03 -14.83 11.86
CA GLN A 429 -3.31 -14.19 11.58
C GLN A 429 -3.30 -13.50 10.21
N LEU A 430 -2.82 -14.22 9.19
CA LEU A 430 -2.76 -13.75 7.81
C LEU A 430 -3.50 -14.72 6.89
N PRO A 431 -4.13 -14.22 5.82
CA PRO A 431 -4.62 -15.08 4.75
C PRO A 431 -3.43 -15.78 4.06
N LEU A 432 -3.50 -17.10 3.93
CA LEU A 432 -2.53 -17.88 3.16
C LEU A 432 -2.79 -17.69 1.67
N LEU A 433 -1.90 -16.98 0.99
CA LEU A 433 -1.98 -16.72 -0.44
C LEU A 433 -1.46 -17.91 -1.26
N ALA A 434 -0.28 -18.41 -0.92
CA ALA A 434 0.35 -19.50 -1.67
C ALA A 434 1.41 -20.25 -0.86
N THR A 435 1.73 -21.45 -1.33
CA THR A 435 2.92 -22.20 -0.94
C THR A 435 3.87 -22.28 -2.13
N ILE A 436 5.16 -22.00 -1.89
CA ILE A 436 6.22 -22.11 -2.90
C ILE A 436 7.09 -23.30 -2.52
N PRO A 437 7.17 -24.36 -3.36
CA PRO A 437 7.91 -25.58 -3.02
C PRO A 437 9.42 -25.34 -2.93
N GLU A 438 10.12 -26.14 -2.12
CA GLU A 438 11.59 -26.14 -2.08
C GLU A 438 12.17 -26.68 -3.39
N ARG A 439 12.84 -25.80 -4.14
CA ARG A 439 13.42 -26.04 -5.48
C ARG A 439 14.78 -25.37 -5.64
N ARG A 440 15.55 -25.30 -4.55
CA ARG A 440 16.86 -24.62 -4.51
C ARG A 440 17.79 -25.03 -5.65
N ARG A 441 17.90 -26.32 -5.97
CA ARG A 441 18.86 -26.81 -6.96
C ARG A 441 18.56 -26.24 -8.35
N GLU A 442 17.32 -26.39 -8.79
CA GLU A 442 16.84 -25.94 -10.09
C GLU A 442 16.94 -24.41 -10.21
N LEU A 443 16.56 -23.70 -9.15
CA LEU A 443 16.64 -22.23 -9.08
C LEU A 443 18.08 -21.73 -9.14
N VAL A 444 18.98 -22.29 -8.33
CA VAL A 444 20.40 -21.88 -8.29
C VAL A 444 21.09 -22.14 -9.64
N GLN A 445 20.79 -23.27 -10.29
CA GLN A 445 21.35 -23.59 -11.61
C GLN A 445 20.94 -22.55 -12.67
N ALA A 446 19.70 -22.07 -12.63
CA ALA A 446 19.22 -21.05 -13.56
C ALA A 446 19.84 -19.67 -13.28
N VAL A 447 19.81 -19.19 -12.02
CA VAL A 447 20.30 -17.85 -11.69
C VAL A 447 21.81 -17.71 -11.86
N ASN A 448 22.59 -18.79 -11.69
CA ASN A 448 24.02 -18.78 -11.98
C ASN A 448 24.33 -18.57 -13.47
N GLN A 449 23.34 -18.72 -14.35
CA GLN A 449 23.42 -18.41 -15.78
C GLN A 449 22.80 -17.04 -16.11
N GLY A 450 22.42 -16.25 -15.09
CA GLY A 450 21.71 -14.98 -15.26
C GLY A 450 20.30 -15.15 -15.79
N GLN A 451 19.67 -16.31 -15.54
CA GLN A 451 18.36 -16.65 -16.08
C GLN A 451 17.37 -17.04 -14.97
N LEU A 452 16.10 -16.75 -15.24
CA LEU A 452 14.98 -17.23 -14.44
C LEU A 452 14.40 -18.52 -15.03
N LEU A 453 13.69 -19.31 -14.22
CA LEU A 453 12.98 -20.48 -14.72
C LEU A 453 11.83 -20.04 -15.65
N PRO A 454 11.85 -20.45 -16.92
CA PRO A 454 10.89 -19.93 -17.88
C PRO A 454 9.52 -20.56 -17.70
N SER A 455 8.45 -19.79 -17.92
CA SER A 455 7.05 -20.24 -17.77
C SER A 455 6.67 -21.43 -18.66
N ARG A 456 7.46 -21.73 -19.70
CA ARG A 456 7.29 -22.93 -20.55
C ARG A 456 7.59 -24.25 -19.83
N LEU A 457 8.28 -24.23 -18.68
CA LEU A 457 8.52 -25.42 -17.86
C LEU A 457 7.28 -25.75 -17.01
N GLN A 458 6.15 -26.00 -17.68
CA GLN A 458 4.83 -26.16 -17.04
C GLN A 458 4.75 -27.31 -16.03
N ARG A 459 5.69 -28.25 -16.05
CA ARG A 459 5.76 -29.37 -15.10
C ARG A 459 6.57 -29.04 -13.84
N GLU A 460 7.29 -27.92 -13.83
CA GLU A 460 8.10 -27.51 -12.69
C GLU A 460 7.17 -26.88 -11.61
N PRO A 461 7.14 -27.41 -10.37
CA PRO A 461 6.22 -26.94 -9.32
C PRO A 461 6.40 -25.50 -8.84
N TYR A 462 7.62 -24.98 -8.72
CA TYR A 462 7.90 -23.56 -8.49
C TYR A 462 7.34 -22.68 -9.61
N VAL A 463 7.55 -23.07 -10.87
CA VAL A 463 7.01 -22.34 -12.04
C VAL A 463 5.48 -22.29 -11.97
N GLN A 464 4.83 -23.41 -11.69
CA GLN A 464 3.36 -23.45 -11.51
C GLN A 464 2.89 -22.55 -10.37
N ALA A 465 3.62 -22.51 -9.24
CA ALA A 465 3.24 -21.70 -8.09
C ALA A 465 3.34 -20.20 -8.38
N VAL A 466 4.45 -19.74 -8.99
CA VAL A 466 4.63 -18.32 -9.33
C VAL A 466 3.73 -17.91 -10.50
N ASP A 467 3.47 -18.78 -11.46
CA ASP A 467 2.55 -18.50 -12.57
C ASP A 467 1.10 -18.34 -12.11
N LYS A 468 0.66 -19.08 -11.08
CA LYS A 468 -0.63 -18.85 -10.42
C LYS A 468 -0.69 -17.48 -9.76
N LEU A 469 0.37 -17.06 -9.07
CA LEU A 469 0.47 -15.72 -8.48
C LEU A 469 0.40 -14.61 -9.54
N ALA A 470 1.13 -14.77 -10.66
CA ALA A 470 1.06 -13.85 -11.78
C ALA A 470 -0.35 -13.82 -12.40
N THR A 471 -1.00 -14.98 -12.55
CA THR A 471 -2.38 -15.08 -13.04
C THR A 471 -3.34 -14.33 -12.12
N LEU A 472 -3.24 -14.55 -10.81
CA LEU A 472 -4.05 -13.85 -9.82
C LEU A 472 -3.96 -12.34 -9.98
N LEU A 473 -2.74 -11.80 -10.07
CA LEU A 473 -2.51 -10.37 -10.23
C LEU A 473 -3.09 -9.79 -11.52
N ILE A 474 -3.01 -10.53 -12.64
CA ILE A 474 -3.64 -10.15 -13.90
C ILE A 474 -5.16 -10.14 -13.75
N THR A 475 -5.74 -11.20 -13.17
CA THR A 475 -7.20 -11.30 -12.99
C THR A 475 -7.74 -10.28 -12.00
N THR A 476 -6.95 -9.83 -11.02
CA THR A 476 -7.40 -8.84 -10.03
C THR A 476 -7.32 -7.42 -10.58
N HIS A 477 -6.24 -7.09 -11.30
CA HIS A 477 -5.93 -5.69 -11.64
C HIS A 477 -6.02 -5.34 -13.12
N HIS A 478 -6.12 -6.33 -14.02
CA HIS A 478 -6.02 -6.14 -15.48
C HIS A 478 -7.20 -6.77 -16.24
N GLN A 479 -8.39 -6.81 -15.63
CA GLN A 479 -9.60 -7.49 -16.16
C GLN A 479 -10.06 -6.99 -17.54
N ALA A 480 -9.74 -5.74 -17.93
CA ALA A 480 -10.02 -5.21 -19.26
C ALA A 480 -9.24 -5.92 -20.40
N HIS A 481 -8.32 -6.83 -20.07
CA HIS A 481 -7.51 -7.58 -21.04
C HIS A 481 -7.61 -9.10 -20.88
N ALA A 482 -8.53 -9.59 -20.05
CA ALA A 482 -8.85 -11.02 -19.91
C ALA A 482 -9.99 -11.46 -20.83
N GLY A 483 -10.22 -10.71 -21.92
CA GLY A 483 -11.12 -11.13 -22.99
C GLY A 483 -10.43 -12.20 -23.84
N ASP A 484 -10.93 -13.43 -23.71
CA ASP A 484 -10.64 -14.61 -24.54
C ASP A 484 -9.53 -15.56 -24.05
N GLN A 485 -9.74 -16.14 -22.86
CA GLN A 485 -9.55 -17.58 -22.57
C GLN A 485 -9.90 -17.89 -21.11
N ALA A 486 -11.20 -17.97 -20.79
CA ALA A 486 -11.76 -18.87 -19.77
C ALA A 486 -13.28 -18.65 -19.69
N ALA A 487 -14.04 -19.74 -19.86
CA ALA A 487 -15.46 -19.79 -19.53
C ALA A 487 -15.72 -19.34 -18.08
N PRO A 488 -16.89 -18.74 -17.77
CA PRO A 488 -17.14 -18.16 -16.45
C PRO A 488 -17.20 -19.27 -15.40
N ALA A 489 -16.19 -19.33 -14.53
CA ALA A 489 -16.24 -20.13 -13.32
C ALA A 489 -17.22 -19.46 -12.33
N ARG A 490 -18.52 -19.67 -12.54
CA ARG A 490 -19.53 -19.59 -11.48
C ARG A 490 -19.17 -20.65 -10.43
N GLY A 491 -18.56 -20.23 -9.33
CA GLY A 491 -18.47 -21.05 -8.13
C GLY A 491 -17.16 -20.97 -7.36
N LEU A 492 -16.88 -19.84 -6.71
CA LEU A 492 -15.89 -19.77 -5.62
C LEU A 492 -16.40 -19.11 -4.33
N ASN A 493 -17.67 -18.68 -4.28
CA ASN A 493 -18.33 -18.16 -3.07
C ASN A 493 -18.96 -19.24 -2.17
N ARG A 494 -18.46 -20.48 -2.15
CA ARG A 494 -19.01 -21.54 -1.29
C ARG A 494 -18.02 -22.25 -0.36
N PHE A 495 -16.78 -21.78 -0.24
CA PHE A 495 -15.82 -22.36 0.72
C PHE A 495 -15.61 -21.54 2.00
N PHE A 496 -16.25 -20.38 2.14
CA PHE A 496 -16.34 -19.65 3.40
C PHE A 496 -17.72 -19.91 4.02
N HIS A 497 -17.83 -20.96 4.85
CA HIS A 497 -18.85 -21.23 5.88
C HIS A 497 -19.10 -22.75 6.06
N ARG A 498 -18.10 -23.45 6.57
CA ARG A 498 -18.24 -24.70 7.36
C ARG A 498 -16.81 -25.00 7.84
N THR A 499 -16.41 -24.52 9.01
CA THR A 499 -16.64 -25.23 10.27
C THR A 499 -16.80 -24.24 11.44
N ARG A 500 -18.05 -24.06 11.88
CA ARG A 500 -18.35 -23.92 13.31
C ARG A 500 -19.17 -25.15 13.67
N SER A 501 -18.52 -26.12 14.30
CA SER A 501 -19.07 -26.97 15.35
C SER A 501 -17.93 -27.47 16.21
#